data_AF-A0A640VYI1-F1
#
_entry.id   AF-A0A640VYI1-F1
#
_cell.length_a   1.000
_cell.length_b   1.000
_cell.length_c   1.000
_cell.angle_alpha   90.00
_cell.angle_beta   90.00
_cell.angle_gamma   90.00
#
_symmetry.space_group_name_H-M   'P 1'
#
loop_
_entity.id
_entity.type
_entity.pdbx_description
1 polymer ?
#
loop_
_entity_poly.entity_id
_entity_poly.type
_entity_poly.pdbx_seq_one_letter_code
_entity_poly.pdbx_strand_id
1 'polypeptide(L)' 'MEVEIKKIDEQGRIIIPVDWRKREMGKERKVFIFKEKGCLKIIPLRKVDLTEFFDKVDFGMNIDEWERFEKKIYKIR' A
#
# COMPACT_ATOMS: atom_id res chain seq x y z
N MET A 1 2.32 19.61 14.78
CA MET A 1 2.81 19.70 13.40
C MET A 1 4.21 20.24 13.46
N GLU A 2 5.19 19.48 12.98
CA GLU A 2 6.58 19.90 12.92
C GLU A 2 6.91 20.22 11.46
N VAL A 3 7.58 21.36 11.21
CA VAL A 3 7.91 21.83 9.87
C VAL A 3 9.41 22.10 9.83
N GLU A 4 10.11 21.41 8.94
CA GLU A 4 11.53 21.63 8.68
C GLU A 4 11.72 22.14 7.25
N ILE A 5 12.56 23.17 7.08
CA ILE A 5 12.97 23.66 5.77
C ILE A 5 14.28 22.95 5.39
N LYS A 6 14.28 22.24 4.27
CA LYS A 6 15.48 21.60 3.71
C LYS A 6 15.75 22.12 2.30
N LYS A 7 17.03 22.23 1.96
CA LYS A 7 17.47 22.51 0.60
C LYS A 7 17.30 21.25 -0.25
N ILE A 8 16.86 21.43 -1.49
CA ILE A 8 16.89 20.40 -2.52
C ILE A 8 18.28 20.43 -3.15
N ASP A 9 18.92 19.26 -3.28
CA ASP A 9 20.22 19.21 -3.95
C ASP A 9 20.08 19.36 -5.49
N GLU A 10 21.22 19.46 -6.17
CA GLU A 10 21.26 19.67 -7.63
C GLU A 10 20.60 18.54 -8.43
N GLN A 11 20.47 17.35 -7.83
CA GLN A 11 19.81 16.20 -8.45
C GLN A 11 18.32 16.11 -8.11
N GLY A 12 17.78 17.08 -7.36
CA GLY A 12 16.37 17.09 -6.97
C GLY A 12 16.05 16.24 -5.74
N ARG A 13 17.05 15.78 -4.98
CA ARG A 13 16.84 14.94 -3.79
C ARG A 13 16.64 15.79 -2.55
N ILE A 14 15.84 15.27 -1.62
CA ILE A 14 15.58 15.86 -0.31
C ILE A 14 16.00 14.86 0.76
N ILE A 15 16.75 15.34 1.75
CA ILE A 15 17.12 14.51 2.90
C ILE A 15 15.91 14.39 3.83
N ILE A 16 15.33 13.19 3.90
CA ILE A 16 14.24 12.87 4.84
C ILE A 16 14.79 12.79 6.27
N PRO A 17 14.15 13.40 7.28
CA PRO A 17 14.60 13.34 8.68
C PRO A 17 14.82 11.91 9.22
N VAL A 18 15.86 11.72 10.03
CA VAL A 18 16.30 10.39 10.52
C VAL A 18 15.24 9.77 11.42
N ASP A 19 14.65 10.55 12.31
CA ASP A 19 13.58 10.16 13.22
C ASP A 19 12.35 9.67 12.44
N TRP A 20 11.95 10.40 11.39
CA TRP A 20 10.85 10.02 10.52
C TRP A 20 11.15 8.73 9.80
N ARG A 21 12.37 8.56 9.24
CA ARG A 21 12.78 7.30 8.60
C ARG A 21 12.70 6.11 9.55
N LYS A 22 13.14 6.26 10.80
CA LYS A 22 13.11 5.16 11.78
C LYS A 22 11.69 4.77 12.17
N ARG A 23 10.78 5.75 12.26
CA ARG A 23 9.41 5.55 12.69
C ARG A 23 8.49 5.07 11.56
N GLU A 24 8.66 5.61 10.36
CA GLU A 24 7.67 5.52 9.29
C GLU A 24 8.07 4.60 8.12
N MET A 25 9.38 4.50 7.81
CA MET A 25 9.83 3.69 6.68
C MET A 25 9.77 2.20 7.04
N GLY A 26 9.11 1.42 6.19
CA GLY A 26 9.20 -0.03 6.22
C GLY A 26 10.59 -0.53 5.79
N LYS A 27 10.81 -1.84 5.92
CA LYS A 27 12.07 -2.52 5.55
C LYS A 27 12.51 -2.23 4.11
N GLU A 28 11.54 -2.07 3.20
CA GLU A 28 11.74 -1.82 1.77
C GLU A 28 12.28 -0.42 1.44
N ARG A 29 12.21 0.55 2.37
CA ARG A 29 12.64 1.95 2.16
C ARG A 29 12.10 2.61 0.88
N LYS A 30 10.88 2.25 0.49
CA LYS A 30 10.15 2.80 -0.66
C LYS A 30 9.09 3.80 -0.20
N VAL A 31 8.77 4.76 -1.05
CA VAL A 31 7.72 5.77 -0.84
C VAL A 31 6.88 5.94 -2.09
N PHE A 32 5.62 6.31 -1.89
CA PHE A 32 4.81 6.94 -2.93
C PHE A 32 5.06 8.44 -2.93
N ILE A 33 5.11 9.03 -4.12
CA ILE A 33 5.16 10.48 -4.32
C ILE A 33 3.93 10.87 -5.14
N PHE A 34 2.96 11.51 -4.50
CA PHE A 34 1.81 12.08 -5.18
C PHE A 34 2.15 13.50 -5.61
N LYS A 35 1.92 13.79 -6.89
CA LYS A 35 2.12 15.12 -7.48
C LYS A 35 0.78 15.83 -7.51
N GLU A 36 0.59 16.77 -6.61
CA GLU A 36 -0.60 17.61 -6.54
C GLU A 36 -0.21 19.04 -6.93
N LYS A 37 -1.20 19.87 -7.26
CA LYS A 37 -0.93 21.26 -7.65
C LYS A 37 -0.37 22.02 -6.44
N GLY A 38 0.93 22.34 -6.50
CA GLY A 38 1.62 23.12 -5.47
C GLY A 38 2.22 22.32 -4.32
N CYS A 39 2.08 20.99 -4.29
CA CYS A 39 2.70 20.16 -3.26
C CYS A 39 3.06 18.75 -3.75
N LEU A 40 4.07 18.17 -3.09
CA LEU A 40 4.38 16.74 -3.19
C LEU A 40 4.02 16.08 -1.88
N LYS A 41 3.21 15.03 -1.93
CA LYS A 41 2.89 14.21 -0.76
C LYS A 41 3.72 12.93 -0.81
N ILE A 42 4.57 12.76 0.20
CA ILE A 42 5.45 11.59 0.34
C ILE A 42 4.85 10.67 1.40
N ILE A 43 4.53 9.43 1.02
CA ILE A 43 3.92 8.44 1.91
C ILE A 43 4.79 7.18 1.92
N PRO A 44 5.18 6.62 3.08
CA PRO A 44 5.96 5.40 3.13
C PRO A 44 5.18 4.23 2.54
N LEU A 45 5.83 3.44 1.67
CA LEU A 45 5.28 2.19 1.20
C LEU A 45 5.45 1.14 2.31
N ARG A 46 4.40 0.98 3.11
CA ARG A 46 4.32 -0.11 4.08
C ARG A 46 3.84 -1.36 3.34
N LYS A 47 4.54 -2.48 3.53
CA LYS A 47 4.06 -3.78 3.07
C LYS A 47 2.85 -4.11 3.95
N VAL A 48 1.66 -3.88 3.42
CA VAL A 48 0.42 -4.32 4.07
C VAL A 48 0.43 -5.83 3.97
N ASP A 49 0.36 -6.52 5.11
CA ASP A 49 0.17 -7.96 5.09
C ASP A 49 -1.26 -8.23 4.63
N LEU A 50 -1.42 -8.62 3.35
CA LEU A 50 -2.73 -8.92 2.79
C LEU A 50 -3.32 -10.21 3.40
N THR A 51 -2.50 -11.02 4.07
CA THR A 51 -2.95 -12.23 4.80
C THR A 51 -4.03 -11.88 5.82
N GLU A 52 -3.90 -10.75 6.51
CA GLU A 52 -4.91 -10.28 7.47
C GLU A 52 -6.28 -9.97 6.85
N PHE A 53 -6.31 -9.73 5.53
CA PHE A 53 -7.54 -9.52 4.77
C PHE A 53 -8.08 -10.83 4.20
N PHE A 54 -7.23 -11.75 3.76
CA PHE A 54 -7.65 -13.06 3.27
C PHE A 54 -8.42 -13.85 4.34
N ASP A 55 -8.00 -13.78 5.61
CA ASP A 55 -8.70 -14.47 6.72
C ASP A 55 -10.06 -13.84 7.07
N LYS A 56 -10.34 -12.61 6.61
CA LYS A 56 -11.59 -11.89 6.87
C LYS A 56 -12.59 -11.97 5.72
N VAL A 57 -12.16 -12.48 4.56
CA VAL A 57 -13.08 -12.69 3.43
C VAL A 57 -13.81 -14.01 3.67
N ASP A 58 -14.98 -13.92 4.29
CA ASP A 58 -15.96 -15.00 4.28
C ASP A 58 -16.62 -15.00 2.90
N PHE A 59 -16.29 -15.99 2.07
CA PHE A 59 -16.90 -16.14 0.75
C PHE A 59 -18.37 -16.59 0.82
N GLY A 60 -18.91 -16.86 2.02
CA GLY A 60 -20.26 -17.39 2.22
C GLY A 60 -20.45 -18.77 1.56
N MET A 61 -19.34 -19.41 1.17
CA MET A 61 -19.29 -20.70 0.51
C MET A 61 -18.01 -21.41 0.93
N ASN A 62 -18.11 -22.73 1.07
CA ASN A 62 -16.94 -23.56 1.31
C ASN A 62 -16.22 -23.75 -0.03
N ILE A 63 -14.88 -23.61 -0.08
CA ILE A 63 -14.10 -23.76 -1.33
C ILE A 63 -14.28 -25.16 -1.93
N ASP A 64 -14.60 -26.14 -1.09
CA ASP A 64 -14.95 -27.51 -1.49
C ASP A 64 -16.22 -27.59 -2.38
N GLU A 65 -17.06 -26.54 -2.40
CA GLU A 65 -18.23 -26.44 -3.28
C GLU A 65 -17.97 -25.72 -4.61
N TRP A 66 -16.71 -25.37 -4.91
CA TRP A 66 -16.33 -24.65 -6.14
C TRP A 66 -16.81 -25.36 -7.41
N GLU A 67 -16.73 -26.69 -7.45
CA GLU A 67 -17.17 -27.49 -8.60
C GLU A 67 -18.70 -27.40 -8.82
N ARG A 68 -19.49 -27.25 -7.73
CA ARG A 68 -20.94 -27.02 -7.80
C ARG A 68 -21.26 -25.59 -8.27
N PHE A 69 -20.48 -24.61 -7.84
CA PHE A 69 -20.62 -23.21 -8.27
C PHE A 69 -20.33 -23.07 -9.77
N GLU A 70 -19.22 -23.62 -10.27
CA GLU A 70 -18.88 -23.60 -11.70
C GLU A 70 -19.99 -24.24 -12.54
N LYS A 71 -20.48 -25.42 -12.14
CA LYS A 71 -21.59 -26.09 -12.83
C LYS A 71 -22.86 -25.24 -12.87
N LYS A 72 -23.11 -24.36 -11.90
CA LYS A 72 -24.28 -23.47 -11.89
C LYS A 72 -24.12 -22.29 -12.82
N ILE A 73 -22.93 -21.70 -12.91
CA ILE A 73 -22.62 -20.59 -13.82
C ILE A 73 -22.61 -21.06 -15.29
N TYR A 74 -21.95 -22.18 -15.58
CA TYR A 74 -21.82 -22.71 -16.94
C TYR A 74 -23.10 -23.38 -17.48
N LYS A 75 -24.10 -23.64 -16.63
CA LYS A 75 -25.43 -24.11 -17.04
C LYS A 75 -26.37 -22.98 -17.50
N ILE A 76 -25.99 -21.71 -17.35
CA ILE A 76 -26.76 -20.55 -17.84
C ILE A 76 -26.31 -20.21 -19.27
N ARG A 77 -26.30 -21.20 -20.17
CA ARG A 77 -26.05 -20.99 -21.59
C ARG A 77 -27.03 -21.76 -22.45
#